data_AF-A0A9E3GLA4-F1
#
_entry.id   AF-A0A9E3GLA4-F1
#
_cell.length_a   1.000
_cell.length_b   1.000
_cell.length_c   1.000
_cell.angle_alpha   90.00
_cell.angle_beta   90.00
_cell.angle_gamma   90.00
#
_symmetry.space_group_name_H-M   'P 1'
#
loop_
_entity.id
_entity.type
_entity.pdbx_description
1 polymer ?
#
loop_
_entity_poly.entity_id
_entity_poly.type
_entity_poly.pdbx_seq_one_letter_code
_entity_poly.pdbx_strand_id
1 'polypeptide(L)'
;MAYEVQTPGFEGPFDLLLHLILREELDLYEVSLRTIVDGFLAELERLRLAERGVDLEVATEFLLIAATLVELKARRLLPAPAAMELDEELGLWEERDLLLGRLLECKTFKDAALVLAAMEDDARRSLPRRSGPDERMLALAPDLLAGVSAADVRAAFLRAVAPRPVPRVELGHLALVRASVSDAVAELTRTLPGVGRTSFRRLTCGLAERLEVVVRFLALLELCKEGLVQLDQAERFGDITVRWIGTDPATAGRSFAAVGHP
;
A
#
# COMPACT_ATOMS: atom_id res chain seq x y z
N MET A 1 8.60 -46.00 12.97
CA MET A 1 8.81 -44.86 12.06
C MET A 1 7.46 -44.40 11.58
N ALA A 2 6.94 -43.32 12.15
CA ALA A 2 5.76 -42.63 11.64
C ALA A 2 6.30 -41.40 10.88
N TYR A 3 6.15 -41.42 9.55
CA TYR A 3 6.40 -40.23 8.75
C TYR A 3 5.21 -39.29 8.97
N GLU A 4 5.42 -38.28 9.80
CA GLU A 4 4.45 -37.20 9.99
C GLU A 4 4.58 -36.28 8.77
N VAL A 5 3.67 -36.45 7.82
CA VAL A 5 3.53 -35.54 6.68
C VAL A 5 2.88 -34.28 7.21
N GLN A 6 3.69 -33.29 7.57
CA GLN A 6 3.21 -31.96 7.91
C GLN A 6 2.81 -31.25 6.61
N THR A 7 1.51 -31.12 6.37
CA THR A 7 0.97 -30.11 5.47
C THR A 7 1.40 -28.74 6.01
N PRO A 8 1.80 -27.76 5.18
CA PRO A 8 2.06 -26.41 5.69
C PRO A 8 0.76 -25.86 6.27
N GLY A 9 0.70 -25.74 7.60
CA GLY A 9 -0.25 -24.85 8.24
C GLY A 9 0.20 -23.44 7.93
N PHE A 10 -0.55 -22.73 7.08
CA PHE A 10 -0.25 -21.34 6.76
C PHE A 10 -0.71 -20.44 7.90
N GLU A 11 0.11 -19.48 8.30
CA GLU A 11 -0.26 -18.44 9.28
C GLU A 11 -1.05 -17.33 8.59
N GLY A 12 -2.20 -17.69 7.99
CA GLY A 12 -3.10 -16.75 7.31
C GLY A 12 -2.94 -16.64 5.80
N PRO A 13 -3.77 -15.81 5.14
CA PRO A 13 -3.87 -15.77 3.68
C PRO A 13 -2.65 -15.12 2.99
N PHE A 14 -1.99 -14.16 3.64
CA PHE A 14 -0.79 -13.54 3.09
C PHE A 14 0.40 -14.50 3.07
N ASP A 15 0.50 -15.40 4.04
CA ASP A 15 1.55 -16.41 4.08
C ASP A 15 1.39 -17.42 2.93
N LEU A 16 0.15 -17.85 2.67
CA LEU A 16 -0.17 -18.65 1.50
C LEU A 16 0.20 -17.92 0.19
N LEU A 17 -0.17 -16.65 0.06
CA LEU A 17 0.17 -15.86 -1.14
C LEU A 17 1.68 -15.73 -1.32
N LEU A 18 2.41 -15.46 -0.25
CA LEU A 18 3.86 -15.38 -0.26
C LEU A 18 4.48 -16.73 -0.66
N HIS A 19 3.96 -17.84 -0.13
CA HIS A 19 4.39 -19.18 -0.53
C HIS A 19 4.15 -19.45 -2.01
N LEU A 20 2.97 -19.12 -2.53
CA LEU A 20 2.64 -19.29 -3.95
C LEU A 20 3.55 -18.45 -4.86
N ILE A 21 3.84 -17.21 -4.48
CA ILE A 21 4.73 -16.32 -5.23
C ILE A 21 6.18 -16.84 -5.21
N LEU A 22 6.69 -17.24 -4.05
CA LEU A 22 8.04 -17.76 -3.90
C LEU A 22 8.22 -19.10 -4.63
N ARG A 23 7.19 -19.94 -4.70
CA ARG A 23 7.23 -21.24 -5.38
C ARG A 23 7.29 -21.13 -6.90
N GLU A 24 6.76 -20.05 -7.48
CA GLU A 24 6.82 -19.85 -8.93
C GLU A 24 8.16 -19.30 -9.44
N GLU A 25 9.17 -19.05 -8.57
CA GLU A 25 10.52 -18.58 -8.92
C GLU A 25 10.55 -17.38 -9.89
N LEU A 26 9.52 -16.54 -9.88
CA LEU A 26 9.40 -15.38 -10.78
C LEU A 26 9.46 -14.08 -9.98
N ASP A 27 10.13 -13.09 -10.55
CA ASP A 27 10.22 -11.73 -10.01
C ASP A 27 8.80 -11.27 -9.62
N LEU A 28 8.62 -10.80 -8.37
CA LEU A 28 7.35 -10.29 -7.83
C LEU A 28 6.64 -9.29 -8.78
N TYR A 29 7.42 -8.63 -9.64
CA TYR A 29 6.99 -7.65 -10.63
C TYR A 29 6.44 -8.23 -11.95
N GLU A 30 6.76 -9.49 -12.27
CA GLU A 30 6.35 -10.17 -13.51
C GLU A 30 5.23 -11.20 -13.32
N VAL A 31 4.79 -11.43 -12.09
CA VAL A 31 3.82 -12.50 -11.82
C VAL A 31 2.48 -12.23 -12.51
N SER A 32 2.03 -13.20 -13.30
CA SER A 32 0.67 -13.22 -13.81
C SER A 32 -0.28 -13.40 -12.64
N LEU A 33 -0.95 -12.32 -12.22
CA LEU A 33 -1.97 -12.31 -11.18
C LEU A 33 -2.94 -13.49 -11.30
N ARG A 34 -3.28 -13.89 -12.53
CA ARG A 34 -4.11 -15.07 -12.82
C ARG A 34 -3.63 -16.34 -12.12
N THR A 35 -2.33 -16.65 -12.20
CA THR A 35 -1.76 -17.87 -11.64
C THR A 35 -1.80 -17.87 -10.11
N ILE A 36 -1.53 -16.71 -9.50
CA ILE A 36 -1.66 -16.54 -8.04
C ILE A 36 -3.11 -16.74 -7.61
N VAL A 37 -4.08 -16.11 -8.29
CA VAL A 37 -5.51 -16.25 -7.95
C VAL A 37 -5.97 -17.70 -8.09
N ASP A 38 -5.58 -18.37 -9.17
CA ASP A 38 -5.95 -19.77 -9.41
C ASP A 38 -5.31 -20.70 -8.34
N GLY A 39 -4.03 -20.47 -8.00
CA GLY A 39 -3.34 -21.21 -6.95
C GLY A 39 -3.93 -20.98 -5.55
N PHE A 40 -4.31 -19.74 -5.23
CA PHE A 40 -4.92 -19.38 -3.95
C PHE A 40 -6.28 -20.04 -3.77
N LEU A 41 -7.15 -19.97 -4.79
CA LEU A 41 -8.47 -20.60 -4.75
C LEU A 41 -8.39 -22.13 -4.64
N ALA A 42 -7.44 -22.75 -5.35
CA ALA A 42 -7.23 -24.19 -5.26
C ALA A 42 -6.81 -24.63 -3.85
N GLU A 43 -5.95 -23.85 -3.18
CA GLU A 43 -5.56 -24.15 -1.80
C GLU A 43 -6.69 -23.89 -0.81
N LEU A 44 -7.46 -22.82 -1.00
CA LEU A 44 -8.64 -22.54 -0.18
C LEU A 44 -9.67 -23.67 -0.25
N GLU A 45 -9.90 -24.25 -1.43
CA GLU A 45 -10.76 -25.42 -1.57
C GLU A 45 -10.20 -26.64 -0.84
N ARG A 46 -8.88 -26.87 -0.88
CA ARG A 46 -8.22 -27.94 -0.11
C ARG A 46 -8.39 -27.75 1.39
N LEU A 47 -8.17 -26.54 1.90
CA LEU A 47 -8.36 -26.21 3.32
C LEU A 47 -9.81 -26.41 3.76
N ARG A 48 -10.77 -25.95 2.96
CA ARG A 48 -12.21 -26.13 3.21
C ARG A 48 -12.63 -27.61 3.24
N LEU A 49 -12.01 -28.46 2.42
CA LEU A 49 -12.29 -29.90 2.36
C LEU A 49 -11.59 -30.69 3.48
N ALA A 50 -10.44 -30.21 3.96
CA ALA A 50 -9.62 -30.88 4.96
C ALA A 50 -10.09 -30.65 6.42
N GLU A 51 -10.67 -29.48 6.72
CA GLU A 51 -10.97 -29.10 8.11
C GLU A 51 -12.47 -29.11 8.42
N ARG A 52 -12.91 -30.11 9.20
CA ARG A 52 -14.19 -30.09 9.92
C ARG A 52 -14.07 -29.23 11.17
N GLY A 53 -13.93 -27.92 11.00
CA GLY A 53 -13.83 -26.98 12.13
C GLY A 53 -12.98 -25.75 11.86
N VAL A 54 -13.08 -25.16 10.66
CA VAL A 54 -12.33 -23.96 10.31
C VAL A 54 -12.65 -22.86 11.30
N ASP A 55 -11.60 -22.24 11.87
CA ASP A 55 -11.74 -21.02 12.66
C ASP A 55 -12.42 -19.94 11.81
N LEU A 56 -13.56 -19.43 12.28
CA LEU A 56 -14.36 -18.46 11.54
C LEU A 56 -13.58 -17.18 11.26
N GLU A 57 -12.69 -16.77 12.16
CA GLU A 57 -11.87 -15.58 12.02
C GLU A 57 -10.90 -15.74 10.83
N VAL A 58 -10.14 -16.85 10.82
CA VAL A 58 -9.23 -17.21 9.73
C VAL A 58 -9.99 -17.37 8.41
N ALA A 59 -11.13 -18.07 8.41
CA ALA A 59 -11.96 -18.24 7.22
C ALA A 59 -12.40 -16.90 6.62
N THR A 60 -12.73 -15.92 7.46
CA THR A 60 -13.18 -14.59 7.03
C THR A 60 -12.06 -13.81 6.35
N GLU A 61 -10.84 -13.90 6.87
CA GLU A 61 -9.65 -13.27 6.25
C GLU A 61 -9.34 -13.88 4.88
N PHE A 62 -9.36 -15.21 4.76
CA PHE A 62 -9.16 -15.89 3.49
C PHE A 62 -10.25 -15.55 2.47
N LEU A 63 -11.52 -15.44 2.90
CA LEU A 63 -12.62 -15.05 2.04
C LEU A 63 -12.50 -13.60 1.55
N LEU A 64 -12.06 -12.68 2.41
CA LEU A 64 -11.81 -11.29 2.03
C LEU A 64 -10.77 -11.22 0.92
N ILE A 65 -9.62 -11.87 1.12
CA ILE A 65 -8.54 -11.91 0.12
C ILE A 65 -8.99 -12.62 -1.15
N ALA A 66 -9.74 -13.74 -1.05
CA ALA A 66 -10.32 -14.42 -2.21
C ALA A 66 -11.23 -13.49 -3.02
N ALA A 67 -12.11 -12.73 -2.36
CA ALA A 67 -13.02 -11.80 -3.01
C ALA A 67 -12.25 -10.68 -3.74
N THR A 68 -11.26 -10.07 -3.09
CA THR A 68 -10.39 -9.06 -3.70
C THR A 68 -9.63 -9.60 -4.90
N LEU A 69 -9.09 -10.82 -4.80
CA LEU A 69 -8.37 -11.47 -5.90
C LEU A 69 -9.28 -11.81 -7.09
N VAL A 70 -10.50 -12.29 -6.82
CA VAL A 70 -11.51 -12.56 -7.86
C VAL A 70 -11.98 -11.27 -8.51
N GLU A 71 -12.18 -10.20 -7.74
CA GLU A 71 -12.52 -8.88 -8.26
C GLU A 71 -11.42 -8.37 -9.21
N LEU A 72 -10.15 -8.41 -8.78
CA LEU A 72 -9.02 -8.02 -9.62
C LEU A 72 -8.93 -8.89 -10.90
N LYS A 73 -9.18 -10.20 -10.79
CA LYS A 73 -9.19 -11.11 -11.95
C LYS A 73 -10.34 -10.80 -12.91
N ALA A 74 -11.54 -10.53 -12.39
CA ALA A 74 -12.72 -10.20 -13.19
C ALA A 74 -12.52 -8.88 -13.95
N ARG A 75 -12.07 -7.83 -13.25
CA ARG A 75 -11.79 -6.53 -13.88
C ARG A 75 -10.72 -6.63 -14.97
N ARG A 76 -9.69 -7.47 -14.79
CA ARG A 76 -8.63 -7.69 -15.81
C ARG A 76 -9.08 -8.50 -17.03
N LEU A 77 -10.04 -9.41 -16.87
CA LEU A 77 -10.51 -10.30 -17.95
C LEU A 77 -11.65 -9.68 -18.77
N LEU A 78 -12.39 -8.73 -18.20
CA LEU A 78 -13.43 -8.03 -18.93
C LEU A 78 -12.79 -7.08 -19.96
N PRO A 79 -13.24 -7.09 -21.22
CA PRO A 79 -12.79 -6.10 -22.19
C PRO A 79 -13.17 -4.71 -21.66
N ALA A 80 -12.15 -3.88 -21.44
CA ALA A 80 -12.36 -2.47 -21.16
C ALA A 80 -13.31 -1.91 -22.24
N PRO A 81 -14.43 -1.26 -21.88
CA PRO A 81 -15.15 -0.48 -22.88
C PRO A 81 -14.15 0.46 -23.55
N ALA A 82 -14.29 0.72 -24.85
CA ALA A 82 -13.35 1.58 -25.60
C ALA A 82 -13.19 3.00 -25.02
N ALA A 83 -14.02 3.35 -24.02
CA ALA A 83 -13.98 4.55 -23.20
C ALA A 83 -13.91 4.20 -21.70
N MET A 84 -12.96 3.35 -21.30
CA MET A 84 -12.62 3.22 -19.88
C MET A 84 -11.89 4.50 -19.46
N GLU A 85 -12.40 5.18 -18.43
CA GLU A 85 -11.78 6.38 -17.88
C GLU A 85 -10.40 6.01 -17.33
N LEU A 86 -9.39 6.84 -17.57
CA LEU A 86 -8.01 6.57 -17.13
C LEU A 86 -7.89 6.42 -15.60
N ASP A 87 -8.80 6.97 -14.82
CA ASP A 87 -8.90 6.75 -13.37
C ASP A 87 -9.27 5.29 -13.03
N GLU A 88 -10.17 4.67 -13.80
CA GLU A 88 -10.52 3.25 -13.63
C GLU A 88 -9.35 2.34 -14.03
N GLU A 89 -8.61 2.70 -15.08
CA GLU A 89 -7.41 1.95 -15.47
C GLU A 89 -6.32 2.07 -14.40
N LEU A 90 -6.02 3.29 -13.94
CA LEU A 90 -5.01 3.55 -12.91
C LEU A 90 -5.39 2.92 -11.56
N GLY A 91 -6.66 2.98 -11.16
CA GLY A 91 -7.15 2.35 -9.94
C GLY A 91 -6.87 0.84 -9.90
N LEU A 92 -6.94 0.14 -11.04
CA LEU A 92 -6.57 -1.28 -11.14
C LEU A 92 -5.09 -1.54 -10.90
N TRP A 93 -4.23 -0.68 -11.46
CA TRP A 93 -2.78 -0.77 -11.26
C TRP A 93 -2.43 -0.45 -9.79
N GLU A 94 -3.09 0.54 -9.19
CA GLU A 94 -2.91 0.94 -7.80
C GLU A 94 -3.35 -0.15 -6.81
N GLU A 95 -4.52 -0.78 -7.02
CA GLU A 95 -5.00 -1.87 -6.16
C GLU A 95 -4.05 -3.07 -6.19
N ARG A 96 -3.50 -3.40 -7.37
CA ARG A 96 -2.49 -4.45 -7.53
C ARG A 96 -1.19 -4.10 -6.80
N ASP A 97 -0.69 -2.89 -7.00
CA ASP A 97 0.58 -2.46 -6.43
C ASP A 97 0.47 -2.31 -4.90
N LEU A 98 -0.71 -1.94 -4.39
CA LEU A 98 -1.02 -1.94 -2.96
C LEU A 98 -0.99 -3.35 -2.37
N LEU A 99 -1.62 -4.33 -3.05
CA LEU A 99 -1.58 -5.73 -2.61
C LEU A 99 -0.14 -6.25 -2.58
N LEU A 100 0.64 -5.95 -3.62
CA LEU A 100 2.04 -6.35 -3.71
C LEU A 100 2.89 -5.69 -2.61
N GLY A 101 2.64 -4.42 -2.33
CA GLY A 101 3.27 -3.68 -1.23
C GLY A 101 3.02 -4.32 0.13
N ARG A 102 1.77 -4.71 0.41
CA ARG A 102 1.41 -5.42 1.65
C ARG A 102 2.07 -6.80 1.76
N LEU A 103 2.18 -7.52 0.64
CA LEU A 103 2.87 -8.82 0.59
C LEU A 103 4.37 -8.67 0.88
N LEU A 104 5.02 -7.64 0.31
CA LEU A 104 6.41 -7.29 0.58
C LEU A 104 6.62 -6.94 2.06
N GLU A 105 5.75 -6.10 2.63
CA GLU A 105 5.81 -5.73 4.04
C GLU A 105 5.67 -6.96 4.95
N CYS A 106 4.68 -7.81 4.69
CA CYS A 106 4.50 -9.08 5.41
C CYS A 106 5.76 -9.96 5.33
N LYS A 107 6.38 -10.09 4.16
CA LYS A 107 7.65 -10.81 3.99
C LYS A 107 8.75 -10.21 4.86
N THR A 108 8.91 -8.88 4.87
CA THR A 108 9.96 -8.23 5.67
C THR A 108 9.80 -8.50 7.17
N PHE A 109 8.56 -8.47 7.68
CA PHE A 109 8.30 -8.79 9.08
C PHE A 109 8.46 -10.28 9.38
N LYS A 110 8.10 -11.16 8.44
CA LYS A 110 8.35 -12.60 8.57
C LYS A 110 9.84 -12.91 8.65
N ASP A 111 10.65 -12.30 7.79
CA ASP A 111 12.11 -12.44 7.81
C ASP A 111 12.70 -11.89 9.12
N ALA A 112 12.21 -10.74 9.60
CA ALA A 112 12.61 -10.18 10.89
C ALA A 112 12.24 -11.10 12.07
N ALA A 113 11.06 -11.73 12.03
CA ALA A 113 10.64 -12.68 13.06
C ALA A 113 11.56 -13.90 13.11
N LEU A 114 12.03 -14.40 11.96
CA LEU A 114 13.01 -15.51 11.91
C LEU A 114 14.34 -15.12 12.54
N VAL A 115 14.82 -13.89 12.30
CA VAL A 115 16.04 -13.39 12.94
C VAL A 115 15.86 -13.28 14.46
N LEU A 116 14.73 -12.75 14.92
CA LEU A 116 14.42 -12.64 16.34
C LEU A 116 14.30 -14.00 17.02
N ALA A 117 13.70 -14.99 16.35
CA ALA A 117 13.63 -16.36 16.83
C ALA A 117 15.03 -16.98 17.03
N ALA A 118 15.93 -16.77 16.06
CA ALA A 118 17.32 -17.23 16.20
C ALA A 118 18.05 -16.54 17.36
N MET A 119 17.84 -15.23 17.54
CA MET A 119 18.40 -14.49 18.69
C MET A 119 17.84 -15.01 20.03
N GLU A 120 16.55 -15.34 20.07
CA GLU A 120 15.91 -15.92 21.24
C GLU A 120 16.49 -17.29 21.57
N ASP A 121 16.69 -18.16 20.58
CA ASP A 121 17.28 -19.49 20.76
C ASP A 121 18.70 -19.42 21.33
N ASP A 122 19.51 -18.48 20.86
CA ASP A 122 20.84 -18.22 21.42
C ASP A 122 20.75 -17.64 22.84
N ALA A 123 19.83 -16.71 23.09
CA ALA A 123 19.63 -16.14 24.42
C ALA A 123 19.14 -17.19 25.43
N ARG A 124 18.32 -18.16 25.03
CA ARG A 124 17.84 -19.28 25.87
C ARG A 124 18.97 -20.18 26.35
N ARG A 125 20.12 -20.20 25.65
CA ARG A 125 21.33 -20.92 26.09
C ARG A 125 22.10 -20.18 27.19
N SER A 126 21.75 -18.91 27.44
CA SER A 126 22.37 -18.09 28.49
C SER A 126 21.61 -18.27 29.80
N LEU A 127 22.31 -18.70 30.85
CA LEU A 127 21.77 -18.78 32.21
C LEU A 127 22.24 -17.57 33.01
N PRO A 128 21.33 -16.79 33.64
CA PRO A 128 21.74 -15.68 34.48
C PRO A 128 22.51 -16.21 35.69
N ARG A 129 23.59 -15.51 36.07
CA ARG A 129 24.25 -15.76 37.35
C ARG A 129 23.28 -15.41 38.47
N ARG A 130 22.88 -16.42 39.26
CA ARG A 130 21.97 -16.26 40.40
C ARG A 130 22.67 -15.83 41.69
N SER A 131 23.99 -16.01 41.77
CA SER A 131 24.79 -15.54 42.89
C SER A 131 25.48 -14.23 42.54
N GLY A 132 25.40 -13.25 43.45
CA GLY A 132 26.24 -12.06 43.40
C GLY A 132 27.73 -12.39 43.63
N PRO A 133 28.62 -11.39 43.51
CA PRO A 133 30.01 -11.54 43.92
C PRO A 133 30.11 -11.95 45.40
N ASP A 134 31.13 -12.73 45.74
CA ASP A 134 31.43 -13.11 47.13
C ASP A 134 31.52 -11.87 48.03
N GLU A 135 31.13 -11.97 49.31
CA GLU A 135 31.16 -10.83 50.25
C GLU A 135 32.54 -10.16 50.34
N ARG A 136 33.60 -10.96 50.17
CA ARG A 136 34.99 -10.50 50.17
C ARG A 136 35.35 -9.68 48.93
N MET A 137 34.62 -9.87 47.83
CA MET A 137 34.78 -9.16 46.55
C MET A 137 33.83 -7.97 46.41
N LEU A 138 32.81 -7.82 47.25
CA LEU A 138 31.93 -6.64 47.24
C LEU A 138 32.71 -5.33 47.44
N ALA A 139 33.77 -5.34 48.25
CA ALA A 139 34.62 -4.18 48.48
C ALA A 139 35.47 -3.78 47.25
N LEU A 140 35.61 -4.66 46.26
CA LEU A 140 36.30 -4.41 45.00
C LEU A 140 35.33 -4.03 43.86
N ALA A 141 34.02 -4.10 44.11
CA ALA A 141 33.04 -3.71 43.11
C ALA A 141 33.12 -2.20 42.88
N PRO A 142 33.10 -1.74 41.62
CA PRO A 142 32.96 -0.32 41.34
C PRO A 142 31.63 0.18 41.93
N ASP A 143 31.58 1.46 42.30
CA ASP A 143 30.34 2.07 42.75
C ASP A 143 29.28 1.99 41.64
N LEU A 144 28.34 1.05 41.81
CA LEU A 144 27.26 0.78 40.86
C LEU A 144 26.25 1.93 40.78
N LEU A 145 26.29 2.85 41.74
CA LEU A 145 25.44 4.04 41.81
C LEU A 145 26.21 5.30 41.43
N ALA A 146 27.46 5.19 40.99
CA ALA A 146 28.24 6.34 40.54
C ALA A 146 27.51 7.04 39.38
N GLY A 147 27.19 8.32 39.57
CA GLY A 147 26.47 9.12 38.59
C GLY A 147 24.94 8.92 38.58
N VAL A 148 24.39 8.10 39.48
CA VAL A 148 22.94 7.92 39.63
C VAL A 148 22.38 8.99 40.54
N SER A 149 21.45 9.80 40.03
CA SER A 149 20.75 10.83 40.80
C SER A 149 19.47 10.28 41.44
N ALA A 150 18.95 11.00 42.44
CA ALA A 150 17.62 10.69 43.00
C ALA A 150 16.50 10.75 41.95
N ALA A 151 16.66 11.56 40.90
CA ALA A 151 15.72 11.62 39.79
C ALA A 151 15.72 10.33 38.95
N ASP A 152 16.88 9.72 38.75
CA ASP A 152 17.01 8.45 38.01
C ASP A 152 16.36 7.30 38.77
N VAL A 153 16.52 7.26 40.10
CA VAL A 153 15.85 6.28 40.97
C VAL A 153 14.34 6.46 40.93
N ARG A 154 13.85 7.71 41.00
CA ARG A 154 12.43 8.02 40.83
C ARG A 154 11.91 7.58 39.46
N ALA A 155 12.66 7.84 38.38
CA ALA A 155 12.28 7.43 37.04
C ALA A 155 12.24 5.90 36.90
N ALA A 156 13.20 5.18 37.47
CA ALA A 156 13.23 3.72 37.49
C ALA A 156 12.04 3.13 38.25
N PHE A 157 11.70 3.69 39.42
CA PHE A 157 10.51 3.30 40.17
C PHE A 157 9.22 3.51 39.38
N LEU A 158 9.07 4.68 38.74
CA LEU A 158 7.90 4.97 37.91
C LEU A 158 7.80 3.99 36.73
N ARG A 159 8.91 3.61 36.09
CA ARG A 159 8.90 2.58 35.02
C ARG A 159 8.52 1.18 35.54
N ALA A 160 9.00 0.81 36.73
CA ALA A 160 8.74 -0.51 37.31
C ALA A 160 7.29 -0.67 37.80
N VAL A 161 6.66 0.41 38.26
CA VAL A 161 5.28 0.42 38.77
C VAL A 161 4.27 0.78 37.67
N ALA A 162 4.72 1.34 36.54
CA ALA A 162 3.85 1.62 35.41
C ALA A 162 3.20 0.33 34.89
N PRO A 163 1.88 0.32 34.64
CA PRO A 163 1.23 -0.80 33.99
C PRO A 163 1.90 -1.06 32.64
N ARG A 164 2.15 -2.33 32.31
CA ARG A 164 2.73 -2.70 31.02
C ARG A 164 1.86 -2.08 29.91
N PRO A 165 2.44 -1.29 28.99
CA PRO A 165 1.67 -0.71 27.91
C PRO A 165 1.02 -1.85 27.13
N VAL A 166 -0.28 -1.74 26.91
CA VAL A 166 -1.00 -2.67 26.04
C VAL A 166 -0.42 -2.47 24.64
N PRO A 167 0.12 -3.51 23.97
CA PRO A 167 0.61 -3.36 22.61
C PRO A 167 -0.55 -2.90 21.73
N ARG A 168 -0.47 -1.66 21.24
CA ARG A 168 -1.40 -1.12 20.26
C ARG A 168 -0.69 -1.14 18.92
N VAL A 169 -1.28 -1.82 17.95
CA VAL A 169 -0.84 -1.75 16.56
C VAL A 169 -1.29 -0.40 16.02
N GLU A 170 -0.35 0.51 15.80
CA GLU A 170 -0.64 1.85 15.28
C GLU A 170 -0.90 1.78 13.78
N LEU A 171 -2.16 1.66 13.35
CA LEU A 171 -2.56 1.54 11.92
C LEU A 171 -2.28 2.78 11.05
N GLY A 172 -1.56 3.78 11.55
CA GLY A 172 -1.28 5.04 10.83
C GLY A 172 -0.36 4.91 9.61
N HIS A 173 0.30 3.76 9.44
CA HIS A 173 1.09 3.41 8.26
C HIS A 173 0.25 2.83 7.11
N LEU A 174 -1.05 2.59 7.31
CA LEU A 174 -1.94 2.25 6.20
C LEU A 174 -2.01 3.47 5.27
N ALA A 175 -1.39 3.33 4.09
CA ALA A 175 -1.44 4.32 3.03
C ALA A 175 -2.90 4.58 2.65
N LEU A 176 -3.46 5.67 3.18
CA LEU A 176 -4.72 6.22 2.72
C LEU A 176 -4.51 6.64 1.27
N VAL A 177 -5.42 6.25 0.38
CA VAL A 177 -5.45 6.74 -1.01
C VAL A 177 -5.69 8.24 -0.93
N ARG A 178 -4.65 9.05 -1.18
CA ARG A 178 -4.69 10.50 -0.93
C ARG A 178 -5.10 11.33 -2.15
N ALA A 179 -5.14 10.75 -3.35
CA ALA A 179 -5.50 11.49 -4.56
C ALA A 179 -6.01 10.55 -5.68
N SER A 180 -7.21 10.80 -6.20
CA SER A 180 -7.77 10.17 -7.40
C SER A 180 -7.54 11.05 -8.64
N VAL A 181 -7.37 10.43 -9.81
CA VAL A 181 -7.29 11.14 -11.09
C VAL A 181 -8.63 11.73 -11.47
N SER A 182 -9.76 11.06 -11.18
CA SER A 182 -11.10 11.58 -11.47
C SER A 182 -11.38 12.90 -10.72
N ASP A 183 -10.98 12.98 -9.44
CA ASP A 183 -11.09 14.22 -8.67
C ASP A 183 -10.27 15.36 -9.30
N ALA A 184 -9.05 15.05 -9.76
CA ALA A 184 -8.19 16.02 -10.44
C ALA A 184 -8.73 16.44 -11.81
N VAL A 185 -9.33 15.53 -12.58
CA VAL A 185 -10.03 15.83 -13.84
C VAL A 185 -11.21 16.76 -13.58
N ALA A 186 -12.05 16.47 -12.58
CA ALA A 186 -13.20 17.29 -12.22
C ALA A 186 -12.80 18.70 -11.74
N GLU A 187 -11.67 18.83 -11.05
CA GLU A 187 -11.12 20.14 -10.65
C GLU A 187 -10.58 20.93 -11.85
N LEU A 188 -9.83 20.28 -12.74
CA LEU A 188 -9.24 20.91 -13.92
C LEU A 188 -10.32 21.35 -14.92
N THR A 189 -11.37 20.57 -15.11
CA THR A 189 -12.53 20.92 -15.96
C THR A 189 -13.27 22.17 -15.45
N ARG A 190 -13.27 22.42 -14.13
CA ARG A 190 -13.87 23.64 -13.55
C ARG A 190 -12.96 24.86 -13.66
N THR A 191 -11.64 24.69 -13.62
CA THR A 191 -10.68 25.79 -13.51
C THR A 191 -10.12 26.24 -14.86
N LEU A 192 -9.82 25.31 -15.77
CA LEU A 192 -9.20 25.60 -17.07
C LEU A 192 -10.02 26.52 -17.99
N PRO A 193 -11.37 26.45 -18.04
CA PRO A 193 -12.16 27.35 -18.88
C PRO A 193 -11.97 28.84 -18.53
N GLY A 194 -11.78 29.16 -17.24
CA GLY A 194 -11.61 30.55 -16.78
C GLY A 194 -10.20 31.12 -16.99
N VAL A 195 -9.19 30.27 -17.22
CA VAL A 195 -7.77 30.67 -17.34
C VAL A 195 -7.30 30.66 -18.80
N GLY A 196 -7.91 29.85 -19.66
CA GLY A 196 -7.65 29.80 -21.10
C GLY A 196 -6.31 29.17 -21.48
N ARG A 197 -5.19 29.86 -21.23
CA ARG A 197 -3.82 29.37 -21.48
C ARG A 197 -2.99 29.44 -20.20
N THR A 198 -2.47 28.30 -19.76
CA THR A 198 -1.63 28.18 -18.56
C THR A 198 -0.47 27.23 -18.80
N SER A 199 0.47 27.14 -17.87
CA SER A 199 1.55 26.14 -17.89
C SER A 199 1.34 25.07 -16.84
N PHE A 200 1.84 23.86 -17.09
CA PHE A 200 1.79 22.75 -16.13
C PHE A 200 2.48 23.10 -14.81
N ARG A 201 3.61 23.84 -14.86
CA ARG A 201 4.29 24.34 -13.67
C ARG A 201 3.39 25.23 -12.80
N ARG A 202 2.53 26.03 -13.42
CA ARG A 202 1.58 26.89 -12.70
C ARG A 202 0.41 26.08 -12.13
N LEU A 203 0.00 25.00 -12.79
CA LEU A 203 -1.04 24.10 -12.30
C LEU A 203 -0.59 23.24 -11.11
N THR A 204 0.72 23.06 -10.91
CA THR A 204 1.30 22.22 -9.86
C THR A 204 2.05 23.00 -8.77
N CYS A 205 2.13 24.33 -8.86
CA CYS A 205 2.94 25.13 -7.95
C CYS A 205 2.51 25.09 -6.47
N GLY A 206 1.26 24.70 -6.18
CA GLY A 206 0.73 24.57 -4.82
C GLY A 206 0.73 23.15 -4.26
N LEU A 207 1.19 22.16 -5.04
CA LEU A 207 1.20 20.75 -4.63
C LEU A 207 2.49 20.43 -3.89
N ALA A 208 2.38 19.77 -2.74
CA ALA A 208 3.53 19.47 -1.88
C ALA A 208 4.05 18.04 -2.10
N GLU A 209 3.15 17.11 -2.44
CA GLU A 209 3.51 15.71 -2.63
C GLU A 209 3.77 15.38 -4.11
N ARG A 210 4.79 14.55 -4.37
CA ARG A 210 5.12 14.10 -5.73
C ARG A 210 3.95 13.33 -6.37
N LEU A 211 3.19 12.60 -5.58
CA LEU A 211 2.03 11.84 -6.05
C LEU A 211 0.96 12.76 -6.62
N GLU A 212 0.63 13.86 -5.92
CA GLU A 212 -0.35 14.86 -6.40
C GLU A 212 0.06 15.46 -7.76
N VAL A 213 1.35 15.73 -7.95
CA VAL A 213 1.88 16.24 -9.23
C VAL A 213 1.69 15.22 -10.36
N VAL A 214 1.91 13.93 -10.09
CA VAL A 214 1.71 12.85 -11.06
C VAL A 214 0.23 12.70 -11.39
N VAL A 215 -0.66 12.70 -10.38
CA VAL A 215 -2.12 12.64 -10.56
C VAL A 215 -2.62 13.81 -11.42
N ARG A 216 -2.14 15.04 -11.16
CA ARG A 216 -2.45 16.24 -11.96
C ARG A 216 -2.02 16.10 -13.42
N PHE A 217 -0.85 15.50 -13.65
CA PHE A 217 -0.33 15.26 -14.99
C PHE A 217 -1.18 14.24 -15.75
N LEU A 218 -1.54 13.13 -15.11
CA LEU A 218 -2.39 12.08 -15.67
C LEU A 218 -3.79 12.64 -16.01
N ALA A 219 -4.36 13.47 -15.13
CA ALA A 219 -5.62 14.14 -15.39
C ALA A 219 -5.58 15.04 -16.65
N LEU A 220 -4.46 15.74 -16.90
CA LEU A 220 -4.28 16.54 -18.13
C LEU A 220 -4.16 15.67 -19.38
N LEU A 221 -3.51 14.50 -19.28
CA LEU A 221 -3.44 13.55 -20.39
C LEU A 221 -4.83 12.99 -20.71
N GLU A 222 -5.66 12.75 -19.70
CA GLU A 222 -7.04 12.30 -19.92
C GLU A 222 -7.89 13.36 -20.62
N LEU A 223 -7.84 14.60 -20.15
CA LEU A 223 -8.51 15.72 -20.81
C LEU A 223 -8.01 15.96 -22.25
N CYS A 224 -6.75 15.65 -22.53
CA CYS A 224 -6.19 15.70 -23.87
C CYS A 224 -6.70 14.56 -24.77
N LYS A 225 -6.82 13.35 -24.21
CA LYS A 225 -7.41 12.17 -24.89
C LYS A 225 -8.88 12.39 -25.22
N GLU A 226 -9.64 13.04 -24.33
CA GLU A 226 -11.04 13.42 -24.56
C GLU A 226 -11.23 14.61 -25.52
N GLY A 227 -10.13 15.29 -25.90
CA GLY A 227 -10.18 16.43 -26.81
C GLY A 227 -10.67 17.74 -26.18
N LEU A 228 -10.69 17.83 -24.85
CA LEU A 228 -11.07 19.04 -24.10
C LEU A 228 -9.91 20.02 -23.91
N VAL A 229 -8.68 19.49 -23.91
CA VAL A 229 -7.44 20.24 -23.67
C VAL A 229 -6.43 19.96 -24.78
N GLN A 230 -5.70 21.00 -25.18
CA GLN A 230 -4.55 20.89 -26.07
C GLN A 230 -3.26 21.13 -25.27
N LEU A 231 -2.30 20.22 -25.41
CA LEU A 231 -0.98 20.30 -24.79
C LEU A 231 0.08 20.64 -25.85
N ASP A 232 1.01 21.53 -25.51
CA ASP A 232 2.11 21.93 -26.38
C ASP A 232 3.42 21.95 -25.58
N GLN A 233 4.46 21.27 -26.10
CA GLN A 233 5.79 21.18 -25.48
C GLN A 233 6.86 21.30 -26.57
N ALA A 234 7.58 22.42 -26.57
CA ALA A 234 8.56 22.74 -27.62
C ALA A 234 9.86 21.92 -27.54
N GLU A 235 10.29 21.56 -26.32
CA GLU A 235 11.53 20.82 -26.05
C GLU A 235 11.27 19.66 -25.10
N ARG A 236 12.03 18.56 -25.22
CA ARG A 236 11.92 17.42 -24.28
C ARG A 236 12.20 17.91 -22.87
N PHE A 237 11.30 17.60 -21.94
CA PHE A 237 11.34 18.09 -20.55
C PHE A 237 11.22 19.62 -20.39
N GLY A 238 10.84 20.33 -21.46
CA GLY A 238 10.50 21.75 -21.44
C GLY A 238 9.14 22.00 -20.79
N ASP A 239 8.78 23.29 -20.65
CA ASP A 239 7.50 23.66 -20.05
C ASP A 239 6.33 23.20 -20.91
N ILE A 240 5.29 22.65 -20.27
CA ILE A 240 4.11 22.13 -20.95
C ILE A 240 3.05 23.23 -20.90
N THR A 241 2.70 23.75 -22.06
CA THR A 241 1.61 24.70 -22.19
C THR A 241 0.30 23.94 -22.31
N VAL A 242 -0.69 24.36 -21.52
CA VAL A 242 -2.04 23.80 -21.48
C VAL A 242 -3.02 24.85 -22.02
N ARG A 243 -3.82 24.47 -23.01
CA ARG A 243 -4.89 25.32 -23.59
C ARG A 243 -6.22 24.57 -23.54
N TRP A 244 -7.26 25.22 -23.03
CA TRP A 244 -8.62 24.68 -23.09
C TRP A 244 -9.20 24.86 -24.51
N ILE A 245 -9.76 23.80 -25.08
CA ILE A 245 -10.40 23.78 -26.41
C ILE A 245 -11.84 23.26 -26.38
N GLY A 246 -12.31 22.75 -25.23
CA GLY A 246 -13.69 22.30 -25.05
C GLY A 246 -14.69 23.44 -25.22
N THR A 247 -15.80 23.18 -25.90
CA THR A 247 -16.89 24.14 -26.09
C THR A 247 -17.40 24.67 -24.76
N ASP A 248 -17.33 25.99 -24.58
CA ASP A 248 -17.92 26.69 -23.46
C ASP A 248 -19.45 26.55 -23.52
N PRO A 249 -20.14 26.03 -22.48
CA PRO A 249 -21.61 25.95 -22.48
C PRO A 249 -22.29 27.32 -22.63
N ALA A 250 -21.57 28.44 -22.46
CA ALA A 250 -22.10 29.79 -22.67
C ALA A 250 -22.14 30.25 -24.14
N THR A 251 -21.41 29.62 -25.07
CA THR A 251 -21.36 30.08 -26.49
C THR A 251 -22.28 29.31 -27.45
N ALA A 252 -22.92 28.22 -27.02
CA ALA A 252 -23.85 27.44 -27.85
C ALA A 252 -25.19 28.16 -28.15
N GLY A 253 -25.47 29.30 -27.50
CA GLY A 253 -26.76 29.99 -27.60
C GLY A 253 -26.85 31.19 -28.57
N ARG A 254 -25.80 31.55 -29.33
CA ARG A 254 -25.81 32.81 -30.12
C ARG A 254 -25.50 32.70 -31.61
N SER A 255 -25.31 31.50 -32.17
CA SER A 255 -24.96 31.34 -33.60
C SER A 255 -26.04 30.66 -34.45
N PHE A 256 -27.32 30.94 -34.19
CA PHE A 256 -28.41 30.48 -35.07
C PHE A 256 -29.56 31.50 -35.17
N ALA A 257 -29.24 32.78 -35.42
CA ALA A 257 -30.25 33.77 -35.75
C ALA A 257 -29.66 34.95 -36.55
N ALA A 258 -29.31 34.70 -37.82
CA ALA A 258 -29.44 35.65 -38.93
C ALA A 258 -28.69 35.10 -40.13
N VAL A 259 -29.44 34.65 -41.14
CA VAL A 259 -29.34 35.03 -42.56
C VAL A 259 -30.49 34.28 -43.23
N GLY A 260 -31.65 34.94 -43.23
CA GLY A 260 -32.73 34.68 -44.18
C GLY A 260 -32.53 35.61 -45.37
N HIS A 261 -32.73 35.05 -46.56
CA HIS A 261 -32.77 35.65 -47.90
C HIS A 261 -33.59 36.97 -47.97
N PRO A 262 -33.43 37.79 -49.02
CA PRO A 262 -33.50 37.42 -50.45
C PRO A 262 -32.21 37.61 -51.26
#